data_AF-A0A7L2S6N9-F1
#
_entry.id   AF-A0A7L2S6N9-F1
#
_cell.length_a   1.000
_cell.length_b   1.000
_cell.length_c   1.000
_cell.angle_alpha   90.00
_cell.angle_beta   90.00
_cell.angle_gamma   90.00
#
_symmetry.space_group_name_H-M   'P 1'
#
loop_
_entity.id
_entity.type
_entity.pdbx_description
1 polymer ?
#
loop_
_entity_poly.entity_id
_entity_poly.type
_entity_poly.pdbx_seq_one_letter_code
_entity_poly.pdbx_strand_id
1 'polypeptide(L)'
;EFTEFRKERGNMLLSRKNQLLLEFSFWNEPVPRDGPNIYELRSYQLRPGTMIEWGNYWARAIRFRQDSNEAVGGFFSQIGQLYMVHHLW
;
A
#
# COMPACT_ATOMS: atom_id res chain seq x y z
N GLU A 1 -20.34 12.63 16.77
CA GLU A 1 -19.42 11.51 16.56
C GLU A 1 -18.23 11.83 15.63
N PHE A 2 -18.38 11.92 14.30
CA PHE A 2 -17.23 12.18 13.39
C PHE A 2 -16.45 13.48 13.70
N THR A 3 -17.15 14.58 13.96
CA THR A 3 -16.52 15.88 14.24
C THR A 3 -15.67 15.86 15.51
N GLU A 4 -16.15 15.14 16.53
CA GLU A 4 -15.49 14.98 17.83
C GLU A 4 -14.27 14.08 17.71
N PHE A 5 -14.40 12.93 17.03
CA PHE A 5 -13.28 12.06 16.67
C PHE A 5 -12.20 12.80 15.87
N ARG A 6 -12.61 13.62 14.89
CA ARG A 6 -11.67 14.42 14.09
C ARG A 6 -10.88 15.40 14.95
N LYS A 7 -11.51 15.99 15.97
CA LYS A 7 -10.89 16.94 16.90
C LYS A 7 -9.88 16.22 17.79
N GLU A 8 -10.26 15.11 18.41
CA GLU A 8 -9.37 14.28 19.24
C GLU A 8 -8.17 13.75 18.46
N ARG A 9 -8.40 13.19 17.26
CA ARG A 9 -7.32 12.73 16.37
C ARG A 9 -6.38 13.88 15.98
N GLY A 10 -6.91 15.09 15.86
CA GLY A 10 -6.13 16.29 15.55
C GLY A 10 -5.03 16.55 16.57
N ASN A 11 -5.28 16.26 17.85
CA ASN A 11 -4.32 16.44 18.93
C ASN A 11 -3.12 15.45 18.84
N MET A 12 -3.31 14.31 18.18
CA MET A 12 -2.28 13.27 18.02
C MET A 12 -1.52 13.38 16.68
N LEU A 13 -1.98 14.25 15.78
CA LEU A 13 -1.41 14.36 14.43
C LEU A 13 -0.20 15.29 14.43
N LEU A 14 1.00 14.72 14.45
CA LEU A 14 2.25 15.50 14.38
C LEU A 14 2.56 16.03 12.97
N SER A 15 2.27 15.24 11.93
CA SER A 15 2.46 15.65 10.54
C SER A 15 1.56 14.87 9.59
N ARG A 16 1.35 15.42 8.39
CA ARG A 16 0.63 14.74 7.30
C ARG A 16 1.45 14.83 6.03
N LYS A 17 1.55 13.70 5.33
CA LYS A 17 2.07 13.61 3.97
C LYS A 17 0.99 13.02 3.08
N ASN A 18 0.84 13.57 1.89
CA ASN A 18 -0.07 13.04 0.88
C ASN A 18 0.76 12.55 -0.31
N GLN A 19 0.42 11.39 -0.84
CA GLN A 19 0.99 10.83 -2.06
C GLN A 19 -0.16 10.38 -2.96
N LEU A 20 0.00 10.55 -4.26
CA LEU A 20 -0.89 9.91 -5.24
C LEU A 20 -0.18 8.68 -5.75
N LEU A 21 -0.88 7.55 -5.68
CA LEU A 21 -0.35 6.24 -6.00
C LEU A 21 -1.07 5.68 -7.22
N LEU A 22 -0.37 4.86 -7.98
CA LEU A 22 -0.95 4.00 -9.01
C LEU A 22 -0.83 2.55 -8.57
N GLU A 23 -1.81 1.75 -8.92
CA GLU A 23 -1.80 0.31 -8.68
C GLU A 23 -0.86 -0.42 -9.63
N PHE A 24 -0.26 -1.50 -9.13
CA PHE A 24 0.41 -2.46 -10.00
C PHE A 24 -0.63 -3.36 -10.67
N SER A 25 -0.57 -3.47 -12.00
CA SER A 25 -1.53 -4.26 -12.80
C SER A 25 -1.54 -5.76 -12.51
N PHE A 26 -0.52 -6.27 -11.82
CA PHE A 26 -0.40 -7.68 -11.44
C PHE A 26 -0.85 -7.98 -10.01
N TRP A 27 -1.28 -6.96 -9.26
CA TRP A 27 -2.01 -7.16 -8.01
C TRP A 27 -3.51 -7.24 -8.29
N ASN A 28 -4.25 -7.96 -7.46
CA ASN A 28 -5.71 -8.02 -7.57
C ASN A 28 -6.33 -6.70 -7.11
N GLU A 29 -7.51 -6.38 -7.64
CA GLU A 29 -8.33 -5.32 -7.07
C GLU A 29 -8.68 -5.65 -5.60
N PRO A 30 -8.57 -4.68 -4.68
CA PRO A 30 -8.88 -4.91 -3.28
C PRO A 30 -10.38 -5.18 -3.13
N VAL A 31 -10.72 -6.36 -2.61
CA VAL A 31 -12.10 -6.76 -2.28
C VAL A 31 -12.34 -6.68 -0.76
N PRO A 32 -13.55 -6.37 -0.31
CA PRO A 32 -13.91 -6.46 1.10
C PRO A 32 -13.65 -7.87 1.64
N ARG A 33 -13.00 -7.97 2.80
CA ARG A 33 -12.78 -9.23 3.52
C ARG A 33 -13.74 -9.31 4.71
N ASP A 34 -14.35 -10.47 4.90
CA ASP A 34 -15.23 -10.73 6.03
C ASP A 34 -14.45 -10.91 7.34
N GLY A 35 -15.10 -10.61 8.47
CA GLY A 35 -14.56 -10.84 9.82
C GLY A 35 -13.54 -9.80 10.30
N PRO A 36 -12.98 -10.01 11.51
CA PRO A 36 -11.94 -9.15 12.07
C PRO A 36 -10.60 -9.42 11.36
N ASN A 37 -10.18 -8.50 10.50
CA ASN A 37 -8.94 -8.61 9.74
C ASN A 37 -7.83 -7.73 10.36
N ILE A 38 -6.60 -8.22 10.33
CA ILE A 38 -5.39 -7.45 10.66
C ILE A 38 -4.67 -7.17 9.34
N TYR A 39 -4.36 -5.90 9.09
CA TYR A 39 -3.71 -5.47 7.86
C TYR A 39 -2.29 -4.99 8.13
N GLU A 40 -1.35 -5.35 7.26
CA GLU A 40 0.03 -4.89 7.30
C GLU A 40 0.34 -4.01 6.09
N LEU A 41 0.54 -2.71 6.31
CA LEU A 41 1.05 -1.80 5.28
C LEU A 41 2.57 -1.78 5.31
N ARG A 42 3.20 -2.26 4.23
CA ARG A 42 4.64 -2.24 4.06
C ARG A 42 5.03 -1.23 2.99
N SER A 43 6.04 -0.42 3.29
CA SER A 43 6.50 0.67 2.43
C SER A 43 7.99 0.54 2.19
N TYR A 44 8.41 0.49 0.92
CA TYR A 44 9.82 0.42 0.55
C TYR A 44 10.21 1.63 -0.28
N GLN A 45 11.35 2.22 0.09
CA GLN A 45 12.03 3.20 -0.75
C GLN A 45 13.03 2.46 -1.64
N LEU A 46 12.77 2.49 -2.94
CA LEU A 46 13.61 1.84 -3.93
C LEU A 46 14.73 2.77 -4.39
N ARG A 47 15.77 2.16 -4.96
CA ARG A 47 16.81 2.93 -5.65
C ARG A 47 16.20 3.54 -6.92
N PRO A 48 16.52 4.81 -7.24
CA PRO A 48 16.06 5.41 -8.48
C PRO A 48 16.41 4.55 -9.70
N GLY A 49 15.45 4.35 -10.60
CA GLY A 49 15.60 3.51 -11.80
C GLY A 49 15.30 2.01 -11.61
N THR A 50 15.11 1.51 -10.38
CA THR A 50 14.90 0.05 -10.16
C THR A 50 13.43 -0.36 -10.01
N MET A 51 12.48 0.57 -10.20
CA MET A 51 11.05 0.29 -9.99
C MET A 51 10.49 -0.77 -10.94
N ILE A 52 10.85 -0.70 -12.23
CA ILE A 52 10.41 -1.67 -13.24
C ILE A 52 10.98 -3.05 -12.94
N GLU A 53 12.27 -3.12 -12.60
CA GLU A 53 12.93 -4.37 -12.21
C GLU A 53 12.26 -4.98 -10.98
N TRP A 54 12.06 -4.19 -9.93
CA TRP A 54 11.36 -4.62 -8.71
C TRP A 54 9.95 -5.15 -9.03
N GLY A 55 9.19 -4.43 -9.86
CA GLY A 55 7.85 -4.83 -10.28
C GLY A 55 7.84 -6.17 -11.02
N ASN A 56 8.79 -6.40 -11.92
CA ASN A 56 8.92 -7.66 -12.66
C ASN A 56 9.23 -8.86 -11.75
N TYR A 57 10.06 -8.67 -10.72
CA TYR A 57 10.29 -9.72 -9.73
C TYR A 57 9.04 -10.00 -8.88
N TRP A 58 8.36 -8.94 -8.43
CA TRP A 58 7.15 -9.07 -7.62
C TRP A 58 5.97 -9.68 -8.36
N ALA A 59 5.79 -9.38 -9.64
CA ALA A 59 4.75 -10.00 -10.47
C ALA A 59 4.84 -11.54 -10.52
N ARG A 60 6.05 -12.09 -10.36
CA ARG A 60 6.27 -13.54 -10.26
C ARG A 60 6.06 -14.04 -8.83
N ALA A 61 6.60 -13.33 -7.85
CA ALA A 61 6.57 -13.76 -6.45
C ALA A 61 5.18 -13.68 -5.82
N ILE A 62 4.36 -12.70 -6.21
CA ILE A 62 3.04 -12.46 -5.60
C ILE A 62 2.08 -13.63 -5.79
N ARG A 63 2.24 -14.39 -6.89
CA ARG A 63 1.42 -15.59 -7.18
C ARG A 63 1.49 -16.60 -6.04
N PHE A 64 2.67 -16.81 -5.46
CA PHE A 64 2.87 -17.73 -4.34
C PHE A 64 2.29 -17.22 -3.01
N ARG A 65 2.03 -15.91 -2.89
CA ARG A 65 1.44 -15.28 -1.69
C ARG A 65 -0.08 -15.14 -1.79
N GLN A 66 -0.62 -15.20 -3.00
CA GLN A 66 -2.07 -15.18 -3.24
C GLN A 66 -2.75 -16.47 -2.78
N ASP A 67 -2.04 -17.60 -2.78
CA ASP A 67 -2.57 -18.88 -2.31
C ASP A 67 -3.05 -18.85 -0.85
N SER A 68 -2.41 -18.02 -0.01
CA SER A 68 -2.80 -17.81 1.39
C SER A 68 -3.89 -16.74 1.59
N ASN A 69 -4.43 -16.17 0.51
CA ASN A 69 -5.34 -15.01 0.55
C ASN A 69 -4.76 -13.80 1.33
N GLU A 70 -3.44 -13.66 1.36
CA GLU A 70 -2.75 -12.58 2.09
C GLU A 70 -2.76 -11.27 1.29
N ALA A 71 -2.66 -11.31 -0.04
CA ALA A 71 -2.50 -10.10 -0.85
C ALA A 71 -3.79 -9.25 -0.92
N VAL A 72 -3.73 -7.96 -0.51
CA VAL A 72 -4.84 -6.98 -0.67
C VAL A 72 -4.61 -6.04 -1.84
N GLY A 73 -3.43 -5.43 -1.93
CA GLY A 73 -3.14 -4.45 -2.98
C GLY A 73 -1.70 -3.97 -2.99
N GLY A 74 -1.21 -3.60 -4.16
CA GLY A 74 0.15 -3.11 -4.37
C GLY A 74 0.16 -1.85 -5.22
N PHE A 75 0.94 -0.86 -4.79
CA PHE A 75 0.95 0.48 -5.35
C PHE A 75 2.35 1.06 -5.46
N PHE A 76 2.54 2.00 -6.37
CA PHE A 76 3.74 2.82 -6.49
C PHE A 76 3.42 4.31 -6.56
N SER A 77 4.35 5.14 -6.08
CA SER A 77 4.18 6.59 -6.06
C SER A 77 4.19 7.20 -7.47
N GLN A 78 3.11 7.91 -7.83
CA GLN A 78 3.04 8.75 -9.02
C GLN A 78 3.37 10.22 -8.70
N ILE A 79 2.84 10.75 -7.60
CA ILE A 79 3.10 12.13 -7.13
C ILE A 79 3.41 12.11 -5.63
N GLY A 80 4.37 12.95 -5.22
CA GLY A 80 4.87 13.04 -3.85
C GLY A 80 6.29 12.48 -3.74
N GLN A 81 6.57 11.71 -2.68
CA GLN A 81 7.87 11.02 -2.57
C GLN A 81 7.95 9.90 -3.59
N LEU A 82 8.84 10.05 -4.57
CA LEU A 82 9.06 9.12 -5.67
C LEU A 82 9.88 7.89 -5.25
N TYR A 83 9.87 6.87 -6.11
CA TYR A 83 10.55 5.60 -5.90
C TYR A 83 10.05 4.84 -4.67
N MET A 84 8.81 5.10 -4.26
CA MET A 84 8.15 4.39 -3.18
C MET A 84 7.23 3.31 -3.75
N VAL A 85 7.26 2.14 -3.12
CA VAL A 85 6.26 1.10 -3.32
C VAL A 85 5.59 0.79 -2.00
N HIS A 86 4.28 0.59 -2.05
CA HIS A 86 3.45 0.26 -0.91
C HIS A 86 2.69 -1.02 -1.23
N HIS A 87 2.62 -1.94 -0.28
CA HIS A 87 1.77 -3.11 -0.41
C HIS A 87 1.06 -3.39 0.90
N LEU A 88 -0.17 -3.85 0.77
CA LEU A 88 -1.07 -4.16 1.86
C LEU A 88 -1.33 -5.67 1.84
N TRP A 89 -1.03 -6.31 2.97
CA TRP A 89 -1.44 -7.67 3.29
C TRP A 89 -2.69 -7.64 4.16
#